data_AF-A0A7C1E4R6-F1
#
_entry.id   AF-A0A7C1E4R6-F1
#
_cell.length_a   1.000
_cell.length_b   1.000
_cell.length_c   1.000
_cell.angle_alpha   90.00
_cell.angle_beta   90.00
_cell.angle_gamma   90.00
#
_symmetry.space_group_name_H-M   'P 1'
#
loop_
_entity.id
_entity.type
_entity.pdbx_description
1 polymer ?
#
loop_
_entity_poly.entity_id
_entity_poly.type
_entity_poly.pdbx_seq_one_letter_code
_entity_poly.pdbx_strand_id
1 'polypeptide(L)'
;MTKSEERKELKALLDREFSFLEMLRQLRICAAAVPDRSESLEQIAGGIQACHLQIFKRYFFPIDQTLNAMVKDPEKSREELSTAVAEDQGKVLRFIEALEHELAHRAEDEVRDLKEQLEQVRQMLGPV
;
A
#
# COMPACT_ATOMS: atom_id res chain seq x y z
N MET A 1 -14.30 17.53 -19.89
CA MET A 1 -14.64 16.99 -18.56
C MET A 1 -15.52 17.99 -17.84
N THR A 2 -16.56 17.51 -17.16
CA THR A 2 -17.41 18.34 -16.29
C THR A 2 -16.83 18.35 -14.87
N LYS A 3 -17.11 19.39 -14.06
CA LYS A 3 -16.73 19.44 -12.63
C LYS A 3 -17.23 18.23 -11.82
N SER A 4 -18.27 17.54 -12.31
CA SER A 4 -18.79 16.32 -11.68
C SER A 4 -17.93 15.09 -11.98
N GLU A 5 -17.27 15.02 -13.13
CA GLU A 5 -16.38 13.92 -13.50
C GLU A 5 -15.06 14.03 -12.73
N GLU A 6 -14.48 15.23 -12.64
CA GLU A 6 -13.28 15.52 -11.85
C GLU A 6 -13.44 15.12 -10.37
N ARG A 7 -14.60 15.42 -9.76
CA ARG A 7 -14.87 15.03 -8.36
C ARG A 7 -15.01 13.52 -8.17
N LYS A 8 -15.58 12.80 -9.15
CA LYS A 8 -15.70 11.34 -9.08
C LYS A 8 -14.34 10.67 -9.20
N GLU A 9 -13.49 11.16 -10.08
CA GLU A 9 -12.12 10.67 -10.24
C GLU A 9 -11.26 10.94 -9.00
N LEU A 10 -11.34 12.15 -8.43
CA LEU A 10 -10.68 12.47 -7.17
C LEU A 10 -11.13 11.55 -6.03
N LYS A 11 -12.44 11.30 -5.92
CA LYS A 11 -12.96 10.39 -4.91
C LYS A 11 -12.38 8.99 -5.12
N ALA A 12 -12.37 8.49 -6.35
CA ALA A 12 -11.80 7.18 -6.66
C ALA A 12 -10.29 7.10 -6.30
N LEU A 13 -9.56 8.20 -6.45
CA LEU A 13 -8.15 8.28 -6.05
C LEU A 13 -7.98 8.26 -4.54
N LEU A 14 -8.75 9.05 -3.80
CA LEU A 14 -8.73 9.02 -2.34
C LEU A 14 -9.13 7.64 -1.80
N ASP A 15 -10.14 7.00 -2.41
CA ASP A 15 -10.58 5.66 -2.04
C ASP A 15 -9.47 4.61 -2.28
N ARG A 16 -8.70 4.74 -3.37
CA ARG A 16 -7.51 3.90 -3.63
C ARG A 16 -6.42 4.12 -2.58
N GLU A 17 -6.10 5.37 -2.26
CA GLU A 17 -5.06 5.70 -1.26
C GLU A 17 -5.45 5.24 0.15
N PHE A 18 -6.72 5.40 0.55
CA PHE A 18 -7.21 4.83 1.81
C PHE A 18 -7.07 3.31 1.83
N SER A 19 -7.33 2.65 0.70
CA SER A 19 -7.14 1.21 0.57
C SER A 19 -5.65 0.83 0.73
N PHE A 20 -4.71 1.63 0.19
CA PHE A 20 -3.27 1.42 0.37
C PHE A 20 -2.82 1.55 1.82
N LEU A 21 -3.32 2.55 2.55
CA LEU A 21 -3.00 2.71 3.97
C LEU A 21 -3.52 1.52 4.78
N GLU A 22 -4.71 1.01 4.46
CA GLU A 22 -5.26 -0.18 5.12
C GLU A 22 -4.44 -1.44 4.81
N MET A 23 -4.02 -1.65 3.55
CA MET A 23 -3.13 -2.76 3.19
C MET A 23 -1.81 -2.73 3.98
N LEU A 24 -1.18 -1.56 4.10
CA LEU A 24 0.02 -1.39 4.90
C LEU A 24 -0.23 -1.67 6.40
N ARG A 25 -1.40 -1.26 6.92
CA ARG A 25 -1.78 -1.53 8.30
C ARG A 25 -1.93 -3.04 8.55
N GLN A 26 -2.59 -3.76 7.65
CA GLN A 26 -2.73 -5.21 7.73
C GLN A 26 -1.37 -5.91 7.68
N LEU A 27 -0.47 -5.50 6.78
CA LEU A 27 0.88 -6.08 6.72
C LEU A 27 1.71 -5.87 7.98
N ARG A 28 1.54 -4.72 8.67
CA ARG A 28 2.18 -4.50 9.98
C ARG A 28 1.65 -5.47 11.04
N ILE A 29 0.35 -5.75 11.03
CA ILE A 29 -0.26 -6.73 11.94
C ILE A 29 0.28 -8.11 11.62
N CYS A 30 0.35 -8.49 10.34
CA CYS A 30 0.92 -9.77 9.92
C CYS A 30 2.37 -9.90 10.41
N ALA A 31 3.23 -8.92 10.12
CA ALA A 31 4.63 -8.96 10.54
C ALA A 31 4.81 -9.07 12.07
N ALA A 32 3.94 -8.44 12.86
CA ALA A 32 4.01 -8.48 14.31
C ALA A 32 3.62 -9.83 14.94
N ALA A 33 2.86 -10.67 14.22
CA ALA A 33 2.37 -11.95 14.71
C ALA A 33 3.30 -13.14 14.38
N VAL A 34 4.54 -12.88 13.96
CA VAL A 34 5.50 -13.89 13.47
C VAL A 34 6.74 -13.97 14.40
N PRO A 35 6.82 -14.85 15.42
CA PRO A 35 8.06 -15.07 16.20
C PRO A 35 8.60 -16.52 16.05
N ASP A 36 9.85 -16.86 15.68
CA ASP A 36 11.16 -16.30 16.07
C ASP A 36 12.20 -16.07 14.92
N ARG A 37 13.24 -15.26 15.18
CA ARG A 37 14.07 -14.36 14.31
C ARG A 37 13.39 -13.02 13.97
N SER A 38 13.33 -12.13 14.97
CA SER A 38 12.72 -10.81 14.84
C SER A 38 13.53 -9.81 13.99
N GLU A 39 14.83 -10.03 13.78
CA GLU A 39 15.70 -9.04 13.13
C GLU A 39 15.31 -8.72 11.67
N SER A 40 14.95 -9.72 10.86
CA SER A 40 14.45 -9.55 9.49
C SER A 40 13.05 -8.91 9.46
N LEU A 41 12.18 -9.31 10.39
CA LEU A 41 10.81 -8.81 10.50
C LEU A 41 10.75 -7.37 11.00
N GLU A 42 11.66 -6.97 11.89
CA GLU A 42 11.83 -5.59 12.34
C GLU A 42 12.21 -4.69 11.15
N GLN A 43 13.09 -5.17 10.27
CA GLN A 43 13.45 -4.47 9.04
C GLN A 43 12.26 -4.35 8.07
N ILE A 44 11.50 -5.43 7.87
CA ILE A 44 10.27 -5.42 7.06
C ILE A 44 9.25 -4.44 7.65
N ALA A 45 8.98 -4.51 8.96
CA ALA A 45 8.03 -3.64 9.65
C ALA A 45 8.46 -2.16 9.60
N GLY A 46 9.75 -1.88 9.77
CA GLY A 46 10.32 -0.55 9.60
C GLY A 46 10.16 -0.03 8.17
N GLY A 47 10.38 -0.89 7.17
CA GLY A 47 10.15 -0.58 5.75
C GLY A 47 8.69 -0.27 5.43
N ILE A 48 7.75 -1.07 5.95
CA ILE A 48 6.31 -0.85 5.80
C ILE A 48 5.90 0.49 6.44
N GLN A 49 6.41 0.79 7.64
CA GLN A 49 6.13 2.06 8.32
C GLN A 49 6.70 3.26 7.54
N ALA A 50 7.90 3.13 6.97
CA ALA A 50 8.48 4.16 6.12
C ALA A 50 7.62 4.40 4.87
N CYS A 51 7.14 3.34 4.22
CA CYS A 51 6.25 3.45 3.07
C CYS A 51 4.92 4.11 3.43
N HIS A 52 4.29 3.70 4.54
CA HIS A 52 3.06 4.33 5.04
C HIS A 52 3.24 5.84 5.24
N LEU A 53 4.35 6.26 5.85
CA LEU A 53 4.63 7.69 6.04
C LEU A 53 4.88 8.43 4.73
N GLN A 54 5.54 7.81 3.75
CA GLN A 54 5.75 8.43 2.44
C GLN A 54 4.45 8.59 1.66
N ILE A 55 3.62 7.54 1.58
CA ILE A 55 2.30 7.58 0.92
C ILE A 55 1.41 8.64 1.58
N PHE A 56 1.32 8.60 2.92
CA PHE A 56 0.54 9.58 3.67
C PHE A 56 0.99 11.02 3.41
N LYS A 57 2.31 11.28 3.45
CA LYS A 57 2.87 12.62 3.18
C LYS A 57 2.61 13.09 1.75
N ARG A 58 2.69 12.19 0.77
CA ARG A 58 2.53 12.53 -0.65
C ARG A 58 1.11 13.00 -0.97
N TYR A 59 0.09 12.42 -0.32
CA TYR A 59 -1.31 12.63 -0.72
C TYR A 59 -2.20 13.33 0.29
N PHE A 60 -2.04 13.04 1.58
CA PHE A 60 -2.95 13.55 2.60
C PHE A 60 -2.49 14.86 3.23
N PHE A 61 -1.20 15.16 3.20
CA PHE A 61 -0.67 16.40 3.77
C PHE A 61 -0.83 17.63 2.84
N PRO A 62 -0.88 17.49 1.49
CA PRO A 62 -1.13 18.60 0.59
C PRO A 62 -2.29 18.34 -0.39
N ILE A 63 -3.46 17.89 0.09
CA ILE A 63 -4.64 17.61 -0.75
C ILE A 63 -4.93 18.78 -1.72
N ASP A 64 -4.83 20.02 -1.24
CA ASP A 64 -5.05 21.21 -2.07
C ASP A 64 -4.03 21.38 -3.22
N GLN A 65 -2.80 20.89 -3.07
CA GLN A 65 -1.79 20.93 -4.12
C GLN A 65 -2.06 19.86 -5.18
N THR A 66 -2.44 18.65 -4.76
CA THR A 66 -2.89 17.58 -5.67
C THR A 66 -4.10 18.03 -6.48
N LEU A 67 -5.06 18.72 -5.84
CA LEU A 67 -6.23 19.30 -6.51
C LEU A 67 -5.84 20.38 -7.52
N ASN A 68 -4.97 21.31 -7.13
CA ASN A 68 -4.53 22.38 -8.03
C ASN A 68 -3.69 21.87 -9.20
N ALA A 69 -2.89 20.82 -9.01
CA ALA A 69 -2.15 20.17 -10.08
C ALA A 69 -3.10 19.52 -11.10
N MET A 70 -4.11 18.78 -10.62
CA MET A 70 -5.12 18.15 -11.47
C MET A 70 -5.96 19.14 -12.27
N VAL A 71 -6.31 20.30 -11.69
CA VAL A 71 -7.07 21.33 -12.41
C VAL A 71 -6.23 21.99 -13.52
N LYS A 72 -4.91 22.12 -13.32
CA LYS A 72 -4.02 22.79 -14.28
C LYS A 72 -3.63 21.89 -15.43
N ASP A 73 -3.32 20.63 -15.16
CA ASP A 73 -2.89 19.65 -16.17
C ASP A 73 -3.38 18.24 -15.78
N PRO A 74 -4.63 17.89 -16.16
CA PRO A 74 -5.26 16.65 -15.73
C PRO A 74 -4.56 15.39 -16.27
N GLU A 75 -4.11 15.41 -17.53
CA GLU A 75 -3.50 14.23 -18.16
C GLU A 75 -2.15 13.92 -17.55
N LYS A 76 -1.29 14.94 -17.40
CA LYS A 76 0.00 14.78 -16.76
C LYS A 76 -0.14 14.36 -15.30
N SER A 77 -1.03 15.01 -14.55
CA SER A 77 -1.27 14.65 -13.15
C SER A 77 -1.80 13.22 -13.01
N ARG A 78 -2.59 12.74 -13.99
CA ARG A 78 -3.08 11.36 -14.04
C ARG A 78 -1.96 10.35 -14.31
N GLU A 79 -1.07 10.64 -15.25
CA GLU A 79 0.07 9.78 -15.57
C GLU A 79 1.06 9.69 -14.39
N GLU A 80 1.40 10.84 -13.80
CA GLU A 80 2.25 10.90 -12.61
C GLU A 80 1.64 10.10 -11.45
N LEU A 81 0.33 10.24 -11.24
CA LEU A 81 -0.38 9.54 -10.19
C LEU A 81 -0.48 8.03 -10.44
N SER A 82 -0.75 7.61 -11.67
CA SER A 82 -0.78 6.20 -12.03
C SER A 82 0.58 5.55 -11.83
N THR A 83 1.65 6.23 -12.25
CA THR A 83 3.03 5.79 -12.03
C THR A 83 3.33 5.64 -10.55
N ALA A 84 2.97 6.64 -9.76
CA ALA A 84 3.24 6.66 -8.33
C ALA A 84 2.47 5.57 -7.56
N VAL A 85 1.23 5.29 -7.96
CA VAL A 85 0.44 4.16 -7.43
C VAL A 85 1.08 2.82 -7.78
N ALA A 86 1.52 2.63 -9.03
CA ALA A 86 2.20 1.40 -9.45
C ALA A 86 3.53 1.17 -8.70
N GLU A 87 4.30 2.24 -8.47
CA GLU A 87 5.52 2.18 -7.67
C GLU A 87 5.24 1.76 -6.22
N ASP A 88 4.16 2.26 -5.62
CA ASP A 88 3.79 1.92 -4.25
C ASP A 88 3.24 0.50 -4.14
N GLN A 89 2.44 0.05 -5.11
CA GLN A 89 2.06 -1.36 -5.25
C GLN A 89 3.30 -2.26 -5.29
N GLY A 90 4.29 -1.91 -6.12
CA GLY A 90 5.55 -2.65 -6.21
C GLY A 90 6.39 -2.65 -4.92
N LYS A 91 6.29 -1.61 -4.07
CA LYS A 91 6.91 -1.63 -2.73
C LYS A 91 6.16 -2.58 -1.79
N VAL A 92 4.83 -2.52 -1.78
CA VAL A 92 3.99 -3.38 -0.93
C VAL A 92 4.19 -4.85 -1.28
N LEU A 93 4.20 -5.20 -2.57
CA LEU A 93 4.44 -6.57 -3.05
C LEU A 93 5.78 -7.12 -2.58
N ARG A 94 6.85 -6.32 -2.64
CA ARG A 94 8.17 -6.74 -2.12
C ARG A 94 8.16 -7.03 -0.63
N PHE A 95 7.35 -6.31 0.17
CA PHE A 95 7.20 -6.64 1.59
C PHE A 95 6.40 -7.92 1.82
N ILE A 96 5.38 -8.18 0.99
CA ILE A 96 4.65 -9.45 1.01
C ILE A 96 5.58 -10.61 0.70
N GLU A 97 6.36 -10.51 -0.39
CA GLU A 97 7.35 -11.53 -0.77
C GLU A 97 8.39 -11.77 0.33
N ALA A 98 8.91 -10.70 0.93
CA ALA A 98 9.87 -10.81 2.03
C ALA A 98 9.23 -11.50 3.26
N LEU A 99 7.99 -11.14 3.60
CA LEU A 99 7.28 -11.76 4.71
C LEU A 99 6.98 -13.24 4.43
N GLU A 100 6.54 -13.60 3.22
CA GLU A 100 6.33 -14.99 2.82
C GLU A 100 7.61 -15.83 2.90
N HIS A 101 8.75 -15.25 2.52
CA HIS A 101 10.05 -15.89 2.68
C HIS A 101 10.35 -16.19 4.16
N GLU A 102 10.09 -15.25 5.07
CA GLU A 102 10.23 -15.48 6.53
C GLU A 102 9.24 -16.52 7.06
N LEU A 103 8.07 -16.66 6.44
CA LEU A 103 7.06 -17.66 6.80
C LEU A 103 7.38 -19.06 6.26
N ALA A 104 8.16 -19.19 5.19
CA ALA A 104 8.42 -20.46 4.50
C ALA A 104 9.11 -21.52 5.36
N HIS A 105 9.74 -21.12 6.46
CA HIS A 105 10.47 -22.01 7.38
C HIS A 105 9.69 -22.37 8.64
N ARG A 106 8.44 -21.92 8.75
CA ARG A 106 7.59 -22.13 9.93
C ARG A 106 6.61 -23.26 9.69
N ALA A 107 6.13 -23.88 10.77
CA ALA A 107 5.13 -24.93 10.63
C ALA A 107 3.83 -24.35 10.05
N GLU A 108 3.22 -25.06 9.09
CA GLU A 108 2.05 -24.58 8.35
C GLU A 108 0.90 -24.16 9.28
N ASP A 109 0.66 -24.95 10.34
CA ASP A 109 -0.40 -24.69 11.32
C ASP A 109 -0.13 -23.44 12.18
N GLU A 110 1.12 -23.01 12.33
CA GLU A 110 1.50 -21.80 13.08
C GLU A 110 1.27 -20.53 12.27
N VAL A 111 1.30 -20.62 10.94
CA VAL A 111 1.27 -19.46 10.03
C VAL A 111 0.08 -19.45 9.08
N ARG A 112 -0.85 -20.41 9.20
CA ARG A 112 -2.05 -20.48 8.34
C ARG A 112 -2.83 -19.17 8.34
N ASP A 113 -3.16 -18.67 9.52
CA ASP A 113 -3.96 -17.45 9.68
C ASP A 113 -3.22 -16.22 9.10
N LEU A 114 -1.88 -16.23 9.16
CA LEU A 114 -1.03 -15.19 8.56
C LEU A 114 -1.00 -15.27 7.03
N LYS A 115 -0.92 -16.48 6.47
CA LYS A 115 -0.98 -16.71 5.02
C LYS A 115 -2.33 -16.30 4.45
N GLU A 116 -3.42 -16.60 5.15
CA GLU A 116 -4.77 -16.15 4.77
C GLU A 116 -4.86 -14.61 4.77
N GLN A 117 -4.31 -13.94 5.78
CA GLN A 117 -4.26 -12.48 5.83
C GLN A 117 -3.39 -11.90 4.70
N LEU A 118 -2.25 -12.51 4.38
CA LEU A 118 -1.39 -12.07 3.28
C LEU A 118 -2.09 -12.19 1.92
N GLU A 119 -2.83 -13.27 1.70
CA GLU A 119 -3.62 -13.45 0.49
C GLU A 119 -4.75 -12.42 0.38
N GLN A 120 -5.41 -12.06 1.50
CA GLN A 120 -6.38 -10.96 1.51
C GLN A 120 -5.73 -9.63 1.10
N VAL A 121 -4.52 -9.34 1.61
CA VAL A 121 -3.79 -8.13 1.20
C VAL A 121 -3.45 -8.16 -0.29
N ARG A 122 -3.03 -9.32 -0.84
CA ARG A 122 -2.79 -9.48 -2.29
C ARG A 122 -4.06 -9.23 -3.12
N GLN A 123 -5.20 -9.73 -2.68
CA GLN A 123 -6.49 -9.48 -3.35
C GLN A 123 -6.88 -8.00 -3.32
N MET A 124 -6.59 -7.30 -2.22
CA MET A 124 -6.81 -5.85 -2.11
C MET A 124 -5.90 -5.03 -3.04
N LEU A 125 -4.68 -5.51 -3.35
CA LEU A 125 -3.77 -4.84 -4.29
C LEU A 125 -4.28 -4.88 -5.74
N GLY A 126 -5.15 -5.85 -6.07
CA GLY A 126 -5.62 -6.09 -7.42
C GLY A 126 -4.55 -6.72 -8.33
N PRO A 127 -4.90 -7.08 -9.57
CA PRO A 127 -3.91 -7.55 -10.55
C PRO A 127 -2.96 -6.40 -10.93
N VAL A 128 -1.66 -6.71 -10.96
CA VAL A 128 -0.59 -5.84 -11.49
C VAL A 128 -0.58 -5.89 -13.01
#